data_AF-A0A7S1VXH2-F1
#
_entry.id   AF-A0A7S1VXH2-F1
#
_cell.length_a   1.000
_cell.length_b   1.000
_cell.length_c   1.000
_cell.angle_alpha   90.00
_cell.angle_beta   90.00
_cell.angle_gamma   90.00
#
_symmetry.space_group_name_H-M   'P 1'
#
loop_
_entity.id
_entity.type
_entity.pdbx_description
1 polymer ?
#
loop_
_entity_poly.entity_id
_entity_poly.type
_entity_poly.pdbx_seq_one_letter_code
_entity_poly.pdbx_strand_id
1 'polypeptide(L)'
;SIAPWAKWEERLRWFLTNNTSDAPLNTDPTRLVSTLLYFTKMMFLSPAQALVLGTLSGFLLSNLLLFQADRFAPSPSLLMIPDPAAAGTVVENLKKRRRETDTTKKSPTTASSSASVDNNGWKTIQVYVGDGYLKLPGTDTAGTFYSQNLQDKVVVDLFRSVPTTEQGQKKEQPLFFIDLAANDAVLFSNTLALERDHGWNGLCVEPNPQYWDGLLHRKCDIVASVVSNETNGLVEFDLSRGLYGGVVGLDVKESQTKMKCHRRTTSFQELLRANTNVPKTIDYLSLDVEGAEYLAMNSFPFDEYTVSVMTIERPSKSLKTLLSHHGYFYKHDYHAELFVHKTFDSKQTAVPRGRYDFQDPNRVE
;
A
#
# COMPACT_ATOMS: atom_id res chain seq x y z
N SER A 1 -16.05 37.98 4.54
CA SER A 1 -15.40 36.70 4.88
C SER A 1 -14.40 36.32 3.79
N ILE A 2 -13.15 36.78 3.90
CA ILE A 2 -12.09 36.59 2.87
C ILE A 2 -10.99 35.62 3.36
N ALA A 3 -11.11 35.10 4.59
CA ALA A 3 -10.12 34.26 5.25
C ALA A 3 -9.69 32.95 4.54
N PRO A 4 -10.52 32.27 3.70
CA PRO A 4 -10.08 31.03 3.04
C PRO A 4 -9.06 31.24 1.92
N TRP A 5 -9.07 32.41 1.26
CA TRP A 5 -8.28 32.67 0.05
C TRP A 5 -6.81 32.99 0.33
N ALA A 6 -6.51 33.72 1.41
CA ALA A 6 -5.12 34.07 1.77
C ALA A 6 -4.28 32.83 2.12
N LYS A 7 -4.87 31.82 2.79
CA LYS A 7 -4.22 30.52 3.04
C LYS A 7 -4.06 29.68 1.78
N TRP A 8 -4.88 29.89 0.75
CA TRP A 8 -4.79 29.16 -0.53
C TRP A 8 -3.60 29.65 -1.35
N GLU A 9 -3.39 30.96 -1.43
CA GLU A 9 -2.29 31.55 -2.18
C GLU A 9 -0.92 31.21 -1.56
N GLU A 10 -0.81 31.18 -0.23
CA GLU A 10 0.38 30.69 0.47
C GLU A 10 0.67 29.21 0.21
N ARG A 11 -0.36 28.35 0.17
CA ARG A 11 -0.23 26.90 -0.08
C ARG A 11 0.15 26.59 -1.53
N LEU A 12 -0.43 27.33 -2.48
CA LEU A 12 -0.09 27.19 -3.89
C LEU A 12 1.33 27.72 -4.16
N ARG A 13 1.70 28.87 -3.57
CA ARG A 13 3.07 29.40 -3.65
C ARG A 13 4.07 28.43 -3.03
N TRP A 14 3.78 27.86 -1.86
CA TRP A 14 4.62 26.85 -1.21
C TRP A 14 4.81 25.59 -2.08
N PHE A 15 3.73 25.08 -2.68
CA PHE A 15 3.81 23.90 -3.56
C PHE A 15 4.64 24.19 -4.80
N LEU A 16 4.48 25.37 -5.41
CA LEU A 16 5.25 25.78 -6.58
C LEU A 16 6.72 26.01 -6.20
N THR A 17 7.03 26.71 -5.11
CA THR A 17 8.43 27.01 -4.72
C THR A 17 9.20 25.80 -4.23
N ASN A 18 8.53 24.81 -3.64
CA ASN A 18 9.22 23.66 -3.03
C ASN A 18 9.27 22.43 -3.94
N ASN A 19 8.52 22.42 -5.05
CA ASN A 19 8.58 21.36 -6.07
C ASN A 19 9.19 21.81 -7.41
N THR A 20 9.57 23.09 -7.55
CA THR A 20 10.41 23.55 -8.67
C THR A 20 11.82 23.80 -8.16
N SER A 21 12.63 22.76 -8.04
CA SER A 21 14.09 22.95 -8.18
C SER A 21 14.38 23.37 -9.62
N ASP A 22 15.40 24.19 -9.87
CA ASP A 22 15.88 24.73 -11.17
C ASP A 22 16.27 23.69 -12.25
N ALA A 23 15.74 22.47 -12.19
CA ALA A 23 15.77 21.50 -13.26
C ALA A 23 14.67 21.81 -14.29
N PRO A 24 14.93 21.69 -15.60
CA PRO A 24 13.94 21.98 -16.63
C PRO A 24 12.69 21.13 -16.38
N LEU A 25 11.51 21.76 -16.46
CA LEU A 25 10.17 21.16 -16.33
C LEU A 25 10.06 19.87 -17.15
N ASN A 26 10.43 18.75 -16.54
CA ASN A 26 10.09 17.41 -16.97
C ASN A 26 8.96 16.90 -16.07
N THR A 27 7.99 17.76 -15.80
CA THR A 27 6.75 17.37 -15.11
C THR A 27 5.97 16.49 -16.05
N ASP A 28 5.89 15.21 -15.71
CA ASP A 28 4.98 14.25 -16.32
C ASP A 28 3.59 14.89 -16.47
N PRO A 29 3.12 15.14 -17.71
CA PRO A 29 1.85 15.83 -17.97
C PRO A 29 0.67 15.09 -17.33
N THR A 30 0.82 13.79 -17.07
CA THR A 30 -0.18 12.94 -16.40
C THR A 30 -0.44 13.39 -14.95
N ARG A 31 0.59 13.88 -14.23
CA ARG A 31 0.47 14.39 -12.84
C ARG A 31 -0.23 15.75 -12.79
N LEU A 32 0.01 16.62 -13.77
CA LEU A 32 -0.68 17.91 -13.89
C LEU A 32 -2.17 17.72 -14.20
N VAL A 33 -2.49 16.81 -15.12
CA VAL A 33 -3.87 16.54 -15.56
C VAL A 33 -4.71 15.87 -14.47
N SER A 34 -4.16 14.88 -13.75
CA SER A 34 -4.85 14.21 -12.63
C SER A 34 -5.11 15.15 -11.46
N THR A 35 -4.15 16.04 -11.16
CA THR A 35 -4.30 17.08 -10.14
C THR A 35 -5.37 18.11 -10.54
N LEU A 36 -5.36 18.60 -11.79
CA LEU A 36 -6.37 19.54 -12.31
C LEU A 36 -7.79 18.94 -12.39
N LEU A 37 -7.93 17.65 -12.74
CA LEU A 37 -9.20 16.91 -12.76
C LEU A 37 -9.77 16.68 -11.35
N TYR A 38 -8.89 16.48 -10.36
CA TYR A 38 -9.28 16.37 -8.96
C TYR A 38 -9.81 17.71 -8.41
N PHE A 39 -9.16 18.83 -8.74
CA PHE A 39 -9.58 20.17 -8.30
C PHE A 39 -10.84 20.70 -8.98
N THR A 40 -11.13 20.30 -10.22
CA THR A 40 -12.38 20.66 -10.93
C THR A 40 -13.61 19.99 -10.34
N LYS A 41 -13.47 18.80 -9.74
CA LYS A 41 -14.56 18.07 -9.07
C LYS A 41 -14.98 18.68 -7.72
N MET A 42 -14.15 19.51 -7.09
CA MET A 42 -14.41 20.10 -5.77
C MET A 42 -14.96 21.53 -5.80
N MET A 43 -15.12 22.15 -6.97
CA MET A 43 -15.60 23.53 -7.07
C MET A 43 -17.00 23.61 -7.67
N PHE A 44 -17.91 24.33 -7.01
CA PHE A 44 -19.08 24.93 -7.66
C PHE A 44 -18.59 26.08 -8.55
N LEU A 45 -18.12 25.73 -9.75
CA LEU A 45 -17.64 26.69 -10.74
C LEU A 45 -18.80 27.41 -11.42
N SER A 46 -18.63 28.69 -11.72
CA SER A 46 -19.53 29.38 -12.64
C SER A 46 -19.35 28.82 -14.07
N PRO A 47 -20.38 28.88 -14.94
CA PRO A 47 -20.33 28.30 -16.29
C PRO A 47 -19.14 28.77 -17.14
N ALA A 48 -18.69 30.01 -16.97
CA ALA A 48 -17.53 30.56 -17.68
C ALA A 48 -16.20 29.93 -17.24
N GLN A 49 -16.07 29.57 -15.95
CA GLN A 49 -14.86 28.93 -15.40
C GLN A 49 -14.78 27.45 -15.81
N ALA A 50 -15.92 26.76 -15.88
CA ALA A 50 -15.99 25.40 -16.38
C ALA A 50 -15.58 25.30 -17.87
N LEU A 51 -15.91 26.31 -18.68
CA LEU A 51 -15.56 26.36 -20.10
C LEU A 51 -14.04 26.50 -20.33
N VAL A 52 -13.38 27.36 -19.56
CA VAL A 52 -11.92 27.58 -19.66
C VAL A 52 -11.14 26.35 -19.17
N LEU A 53 -11.59 25.69 -18.11
CA LEU A 53 -10.98 24.45 -17.62
C LEU A 53 -11.24 23.27 -18.56
N GLY A 54 -12.42 23.22 -19.18
CA GLY A 54 -12.76 22.23 -20.21
C GLY A 54 -11.85 22.34 -21.43
N THR A 55 -11.58 23.53 -21.94
CA THR A 55 -10.68 23.72 -23.09
C THR A 55 -9.23 23.39 -22.77
N LEU A 56 -8.74 23.76 -21.58
CA LEU A 56 -7.38 23.39 -21.10
C LEU A 56 -7.22 21.87 -20.91
N SER A 57 -8.22 21.21 -20.32
CA SER A 57 -8.22 19.75 -20.15
C SER A 57 -8.28 19.00 -21.48
N GLY A 58 -9.10 19.46 -22.44
CA GLY A 58 -9.21 18.89 -23.77
C GLY A 58 -7.92 19.05 -24.60
N PHE A 59 -7.25 20.19 -24.46
CA PHE A 59 -5.96 20.45 -25.12
C PHE A 59 -4.83 19.60 -24.54
N LEU A 60 -4.83 19.33 -23.23
CA LEU A 60 -3.86 18.45 -22.59
C LEU A 60 -4.12 16.97 -22.93
N LEU A 61 -5.38 16.55 -23.00
CA LEU A 61 -5.75 15.17 -23.35
C LEU A 61 -5.47 14.84 -24.81
N SER A 62 -5.69 15.79 -25.73
CA SER A 62 -5.38 15.61 -27.16
C SER A 62 -3.88 15.53 -27.42
N ASN A 63 -3.07 16.33 -26.71
CA ASN A 63 -1.61 16.22 -26.77
C ASN A 63 -1.11 14.91 -26.14
N LEU A 64 -1.74 14.39 -25.08
CA LEU A 64 -1.39 13.10 -24.48
C LEU A 64 -1.71 11.92 -25.42
N LEU A 65 -2.83 11.97 -26.14
CA LEU A 65 -3.21 10.95 -27.13
C LEU A 65 -2.31 10.99 -28.37
N LEU A 66 -1.89 12.17 -28.83
CA LEU A 66 -0.89 12.31 -29.90
C LEU A 66 0.49 11.79 -29.47
N PHE A 67 0.90 12.05 -28.23
CA PHE A 67 2.16 11.56 -27.67
C PHE A 67 2.18 10.03 -27.46
N GLN A 68 1.02 9.42 -27.21
CA GLN A 68 0.88 7.96 -27.16
C GLN A 68 0.82 7.33 -28.56
N ALA A 69 0.19 7.98 -29.55
CA ALA A 69 0.12 7.46 -30.92
C ALA A 69 1.51 7.35 -31.59
N ASP A 70 2.41 8.29 -31.34
CA ASP A 70 3.79 8.25 -31.87
C ASP A 70 4.68 7.16 -31.23
N ARG A 71 4.31 6.63 -30.06
CA ARG A 71 5.02 5.50 -29.43
C ARG A 71 4.53 4.12 -29.90
N PHE A 72 3.47 4.06 -30.71
CA PHE A 72 2.88 2.81 -31.22
C PHE A 72 2.91 2.71 -32.76
N ALA A 73 3.75 3.48 -33.45
CA ALA A 73 4.06 3.23 -34.86
C ALA A 73 5.02 2.03 -34.98
N PRO A 74 4.66 0.92 -35.65
CA PRO A 74 5.55 -0.22 -35.81
C PRO A 74 6.69 0.10 -36.79
N SER A 75 7.92 -0.24 -36.41
CA SER A 75 9.07 -0.27 -37.32
C SER A 75 8.92 -1.39 -38.36
N PRO A 76 9.19 -1.15 -39.66
CA PRO A 76 9.02 -2.16 -40.69
C PRO A 76 10.31 -2.98 -40.83
N SER A 77 10.46 -4.09 -40.10
CA SER A 77 11.40 -5.20 -40.40
C SER A 77 11.33 -6.34 -39.37
N LEU A 78 10.51 -7.37 -39.62
CA LEU A 78 10.82 -8.83 -39.54
C LEU A 78 9.50 -9.63 -39.57
N LEU A 79 9.04 -9.98 -40.78
CA LEU A 79 7.98 -10.96 -41.00
C LEU A 79 8.64 -12.33 -41.10
N MET A 80 8.54 -13.14 -40.05
CA MET A 80 8.78 -14.59 -40.09
C MET A 80 7.49 -15.27 -39.63
N ILE A 81 6.73 -15.77 -40.59
CA ILE A 81 5.52 -16.57 -40.39
C ILE A 81 5.97 -18.00 -40.03
N PRO A 82 5.54 -18.61 -38.91
CA PRO A 82 5.80 -20.02 -38.69
C PRO A 82 4.87 -20.88 -39.55
N ASP A 83 5.45 -21.92 -40.16
CA ASP A 83 4.82 -22.93 -41.02
C ASP A 83 3.68 -23.69 -40.28
N PRO A 84 2.45 -23.76 -40.84
CA PRO A 84 1.31 -24.48 -40.25
C PRO A 84 1.50 -25.99 -40.04
N ALA A 85 2.57 -26.60 -40.57
CA ALA A 85 2.81 -28.04 -40.46
C ALA A 85 3.36 -28.50 -39.09
N ALA A 86 3.81 -27.60 -38.21
CA ALA A 86 4.45 -27.97 -36.94
C ALA A 86 3.48 -28.16 -35.75
N ALA A 87 2.23 -27.68 -35.85
CA ALA A 87 1.26 -27.74 -34.75
C ALA A 87 0.58 -29.12 -34.60
N GLY A 88 0.52 -29.92 -35.67
CA GLY A 88 -0.09 -31.26 -35.65
C GLY A 88 0.73 -32.29 -34.85
N THR A 89 2.06 -32.19 -34.89
CA THR A 89 2.99 -33.19 -34.35
C THR A 89 3.09 -33.15 -32.82
N VAL A 90 2.85 -31.99 -32.20
CA VAL A 90 2.94 -31.82 -30.73
C VAL A 90 1.72 -32.42 -30.02
N VAL A 91 0.53 -32.28 -30.61
CA VAL A 91 -0.72 -32.79 -30.03
C VAL A 91 -0.81 -34.33 -30.14
N GLU A 92 -0.23 -34.91 -31.19
CA GLU A 92 -0.21 -36.37 -31.38
C GLU A 92 0.79 -37.07 -30.44
N ASN A 93 1.95 -36.45 -30.20
CA ASN A 93 2.97 -36.97 -29.27
C ASN A 93 2.51 -36.94 -27.79
N LEU A 94 1.69 -35.96 -27.40
CA LEU A 94 1.09 -35.89 -26.06
C LEU A 94 0.00 -36.96 -25.83
N LYS A 95 -0.75 -37.33 -26.88
CA LYS A 95 -1.75 -38.41 -26.81
C LYS A 95 -1.11 -39.81 -26.76
N LYS A 96 0.05 -40.00 -27.39
CA LYS A 96 0.78 -41.27 -27.38
C LYS A 96 1.43 -41.57 -26.02
N ARG A 97 2.03 -40.57 -25.35
CA ARG A 97 2.58 -40.70 -23.99
C ARG A 97 1.52 -41.01 -22.91
N ARG A 98 0.27 -40.60 -23.13
CA ARG A 98 -0.84 -40.87 -22.20
C ARG A 98 -1.40 -42.29 -22.31
N ARG A 99 -1.07 -43.04 -23.37
CA ARG A 99 -1.47 -44.45 -23.54
C ARG A 99 -0.41 -45.45 -23.09
N GLU A 100 0.85 -45.05 -22.99
CA GLU A 100 1.97 -45.92 -22.58
C GLU A 100 2.22 -45.94 -21.06
N THR A 101 1.51 -45.13 -20.28
CA THR A 101 1.67 -45.04 -18.81
C THR A 101 0.63 -45.83 -18.01
N ASP A 102 -0.30 -46.55 -18.67
CA ASP A 102 -1.40 -47.25 -17.99
C ASP A 102 -1.18 -48.76 -17.79
N THR A 103 0.03 -49.27 -18.03
CA THR A 103 0.37 -50.67 -17.74
C THR A 103 1.78 -50.81 -17.19
N THR A 104 1.98 -50.64 -15.88
CA THR A 104 3.06 -51.33 -15.16
C THR A 104 2.86 -51.31 -13.63
N LYS A 105 2.54 -52.51 -13.12
CA LYS A 105 2.93 -53.12 -11.83
C LYS A 105 2.86 -52.30 -10.53
N LYS A 106 1.90 -52.71 -9.69
CA LYS A 106 1.91 -52.60 -8.22
C LYS A 106 3.20 -53.16 -7.62
N SER A 107 3.85 -52.38 -6.76
CA SER A 107 4.79 -52.81 -5.72
C SER A 107 4.53 -51.96 -4.45
N PRO A 108 4.84 -52.48 -3.25
CA PRO A 108 4.15 -52.08 -2.03
C PRO A 108 4.67 -50.74 -1.50
N THR A 109 3.78 -49.77 -1.38
CA THR A 109 4.03 -48.48 -0.73
C THR A 109 4.04 -48.65 0.79
N THR A 110 5.20 -48.46 1.39
CA THR A 110 5.33 -48.07 2.79
C THR A 110 4.69 -46.68 2.94
N ALA A 111 3.55 -46.62 3.61
CA ALA A 111 2.89 -45.38 3.95
C ALA A 111 3.77 -44.62 4.97
N SER A 112 4.53 -43.65 4.49
CA SER A 112 5.05 -42.57 5.34
C SER A 112 3.86 -41.67 5.68
N SER A 113 3.35 -41.81 6.89
CA SER A 113 2.38 -40.87 7.45
C SER A 113 3.07 -39.52 7.68
N SER A 114 3.11 -38.68 6.66
CA SER A 114 3.36 -37.25 6.87
C SER A 114 2.16 -36.72 7.65
N ALA A 115 2.34 -36.46 8.95
CA ALA A 115 1.37 -35.72 9.73
C ALA A 115 1.07 -34.42 8.96
N SER A 116 -0.18 -34.22 8.57
CA SER A 116 -0.60 -32.97 7.96
C SER A 116 -0.33 -31.87 8.98
N VAL A 117 0.66 -31.02 8.71
CA VAL A 117 0.86 -29.80 9.49
C VAL A 117 -0.41 -28.99 9.30
N ASP A 118 -1.18 -28.84 10.38
CA ASP A 118 -2.31 -27.93 10.40
C ASP A 118 -1.75 -26.51 10.35
N ASN A 119 -1.72 -25.96 9.14
CA ASN A 119 -1.24 -24.59 8.91
C ASN A 119 -2.32 -23.55 9.24
N ASN A 120 -3.36 -23.88 10.01
CA ASN A 120 -4.46 -22.97 10.39
C ASN A 120 -5.09 -22.19 9.21
N GLY A 121 -5.13 -22.81 8.02
CA GLY A 121 -5.64 -22.18 6.79
C GLY A 121 -4.62 -21.43 5.95
N TRP A 122 -3.37 -21.24 6.42
CA TRP A 122 -2.30 -20.63 5.64
C TRP A 122 -1.76 -21.56 4.55
N LYS A 123 -1.47 -20.97 3.38
CA LYS A 123 -0.87 -21.64 2.22
C LYS A 123 0.27 -20.81 1.66
N THR A 124 1.32 -21.48 1.20
CA THR A 124 2.49 -20.83 0.59
C THR A 124 2.34 -20.81 -0.92
N ILE A 125 2.58 -19.65 -1.52
CA ILE A 125 2.77 -19.49 -2.96
C ILE A 125 4.26 -19.20 -3.18
N GLN A 126 4.92 -20.02 -3.99
CA GLN A 126 6.31 -19.78 -4.39
C GLN A 126 6.32 -19.15 -5.78
N VAL A 127 6.96 -17.99 -5.92
CA VAL A 127 7.09 -17.28 -7.19
C VAL A 127 8.57 -17.03 -7.46
N TYR A 128 9.03 -17.38 -8.66
CA TYR A 128 10.40 -17.11 -9.09
C TYR A 128 10.43 -15.77 -9.84
N VAL A 129 11.04 -14.75 -9.24
CA VAL A 129 11.11 -13.38 -9.78
C VAL A 129 12.41 -13.08 -10.55
N GLY A 130 13.31 -14.07 -10.67
CA GLY A 130 14.58 -13.94 -11.37
C GLY A 130 15.72 -13.34 -10.56
N ASP A 131 16.94 -13.47 -11.09
CA ASP A 131 18.16 -12.89 -10.52
C ASP A 131 18.20 -11.38 -10.79
N GLY A 132 18.08 -10.56 -9.75
CA GLY A 132 18.04 -9.09 -9.88
C GLY A 132 16.83 -8.43 -9.25
N TYR A 133 16.36 -8.97 -8.12
CA TYR A 133 15.42 -8.37 -7.17
C TYR A 133 15.50 -6.83 -7.20
N LEU A 134 14.33 -6.15 -7.24
CA LEU A 134 14.15 -4.68 -7.05
C LEU A 134 14.04 -3.74 -8.27
N LYS A 135 13.98 -4.19 -9.53
CA LYS A 135 13.54 -3.25 -10.59
C LYS A 135 12.02 -3.14 -10.59
N LEU A 136 11.49 -2.33 -9.67
CA LEU A 136 10.12 -1.84 -9.77
C LEU A 136 9.91 -1.24 -11.16
N PRO A 137 8.81 -1.57 -11.88
CA PRO A 137 8.56 -1.06 -13.21
C PRO A 137 8.65 0.48 -13.22
N GLY A 138 9.41 1.00 -14.20
CA GLY A 138 10.04 2.32 -14.15
C GLY A 138 9.14 3.46 -13.67
N THR A 139 9.46 3.97 -12.47
CA THR A 139 9.12 5.28 -11.87
C THR A 139 9.68 5.39 -10.43
N ASP A 140 10.12 4.28 -9.82
CA ASP A 140 10.79 4.31 -8.52
C ASP A 140 12.14 5.03 -8.60
N THR A 141 12.38 5.98 -7.71
CA THR A 141 13.65 6.73 -7.61
C THR A 141 14.02 6.95 -6.15
N ALA A 142 15.26 6.62 -5.79
CA ALA A 142 15.80 6.82 -4.44
C ALA A 142 15.57 8.27 -3.96
N GLY A 143 15.19 8.42 -2.69
CA GLY A 143 14.83 9.71 -2.09
C GLY A 143 13.40 10.20 -2.36
N THR A 144 12.60 9.49 -3.16
CA THR A 144 11.21 9.87 -3.47
C THR A 144 10.22 9.30 -2.46
N PHE A 145 9.30 10.13 -2.00
CA PHE A 145 8.16 9.72 -1.18
C PHE A 145 6.92 9.57 -2.07
N TYR A 146 6.10 8.57 -1.80
CA TYR A 146 4.98 8.19 -2.67
C TYR A 146 3.61 8.26 -2.01
N SER A 147 3.53 8.32 -0.68
CA SER A 147 2.25 8.45 0.02
C SER A 147 1.46 9.67 -0.48
N GLN A 148 0.13 9.58 -0.44
CA GLN A 148 -0.76 10.64 -0.95
C GLN A 148 -0.53 11.97 -0.23
N ASN A 149 -0.17 11.92 1.05
CA ASN A 149 -0.11 13.08 1.94
C ASN A 149 1.21 13.17 2.71
N LEU A 150 2.31 12.63 2.18
CA LEU A 150 3.65 12.63 2.79
C LEU A 150 3.73 11.91 4.16
N GLN A 151 2.82 10.96 4.41
CA GLN A 151 2.81 10.11 5.61
C GLN A 151 4.14 9.36 5.78
N ASP A 152 4.65 8.77 4.71
CA ASP A 152 5.96 8.12 4.65
C ASP A 152 7.10 9.07 5.08
N LYS A 153 7.09 10.31 4.59
CA LYS A 153 8.07 11.32 5.00
C LYS A 153 7.93 11.71 6.48
N VAL A 154 6.70 11.94 6.95
CA VAL A 154 6.42 12.29 8.36
C VAL A 154 6.94 11.21 9.30
N VAL A 155 6.69 9.94 8.97
CA VAL A 155 7.18 8.79 9.76
C VAL A 155 8.70 8.76 9.78
N VAL A 156 9.34 8.91 8.64
CA VAL A 156 10.81 8.96 8.56
C VAL A 156 11.39 10.08 9.43
N ASP A 157 10.83 11.28 9.34
CA ASP A 157 11.31 12.42 10.12
C ASP A 157 11.09 12.24 11.62
N LEU A 158 9.97 11.61 12.00
CA LEU A 158 9.65 11.28 13.39
C LEU A 158 10.69 10.32 13.98
N PHE A 159 11.05 9.26 13.26
CA PHE A 159 12.05 8.29 13.72
C PHE A 159 13.48 8.85 13.70
N ARG A 160 13.79 9.83 12.84
CA ARG A 160 15.07 10.56 12.88
C ARG A 160 15.18 11.49 14.08
N SER A 161 14.06 11.98 14.61
CA SER A 161 14.03 12.90 15.75
C SER A 161 14.31 12.22 17.09
N VAL A 162 14.20 10.89 17.16
CA VAL A 162 14.46 10.12 18.37
C VAL A 162 15.97 9.89 18.51
N PRO A 163 16.59 10.27 19.65
CA PRO A 163 18.00 10.02 19.88
C PRO A 163 18.31 8.51 19.80
N THR A 164 19.33 8.14 19.05
CA THR A 164 19.85 6.77 18.97
C THR A 164 20.56 6.40 20.26
N THR A 165 19.80 6.06 21.32
CA THR A 165 20.26 5.69 22.68
C THR A 165 21.15 6.73 23.38
N GLU A 166 21.24 6.70 24.72
CA GLU A 166 22.08 7.60 25.51
C GLU A 166 23.58 7.50 25.17
N GLN A 167 24.01 6.45 24.45
CA GLN A 167 25.40 6.24 24.01
C GLN A 167 25.61 6.36 22.49
N GLY A 168 24.64 6.87 21.72
CA GLY A 168 24.80 7.03 20.26
C GLY A 168 24.84 5.70 19.50
N GLN A 169 24.45 4.58 20.14
CA GLN A 169 24.36 3.29 19.46
C GLN A 169 23.08 3.23 18.63
N LYS A 170 23.29 2.98 17.33
CA LYS A 170 22.24 2.69 16.34
C LYS A 170 21.48 1.45 16.80
N LYS A 171 20.14 1.42 16.67
CA LYS A 171 19.33 0.21 16.91
C LYS A 171 19.99 -0.95 16.12
N GLU A 172 20.37 -2.03 16.80
CA GLU A 172 21.10 -3.14 16.17
C GLU A 172 20.28 -3.83 15.08
N GLN A 173 18.94 -3.74 15.18
CA GLN A 173 18.00 -4.30 14.23
C GLN A 173 17.35 -3.20 13.37
N PRO A 174 17.13 -3.46 12.06
CA PRO A 174 16.33 -2.60 11.22
C PRO A 174 14.95 -2.30 11.83
N LEU A 175 14.43 -1.10 11.55
CA LEU A 175 13.06 -0.75 11.93
C LEU A 175 12.05 -1.60 11.12
N PHE A 176 10.87 -1.84 11.67
CA PHE A 176 9.87 -2.72 11.07
C PHE A 176 8.52 -2.04 10.86
N PHE A 177 7.95 -2.14 9.67
CA PHE A 177 6.59 -1.67 9.38
C PHE A 177 5.60 -2.81 9.07
N ILE A 178 4.31 -2.55 9.30
CA ILE A 178 3.21 -3.30 8.70
C ILE A 178 2.40 -2.31 7.84
N ASP A 179 2.09 -2.69 6.60
CA ASP A 179 1.23 -1.93 5.70
C ASP A 179 -0.05 -2.74 5.43
N LEU A 180 -1.16 -2.36 6.07
CA LEU A 180 -2.42 -3.08 5.96
C LEU A 180 -3.28 -2.45 4.85
N ALA A 181 -3.58 -3.26 3.82
CA ALA A 181 -4.02 -2.84 2.49
C ALA A 181 -2.96 -2.02 1.75
N ALA A 182 -1.80 -2.66 1.56
CA ALA A 182 -0.63 -2.05 0.93
C ALA A 182 -0.89 -1.54 -0.50
N ASN A 183 -1.90 -2.06 -1.20
CA ASN A 183 -2.29 -1.65 -2.55
C ASN A 183 -1.09 -1.68 -3.53
N ASP A 184 -0.92 -0.64 -4.34
CA ASP A 184 0.11 -0.58 -5.38
C ASP A 184 1.52 -0.50 -4.76
N ALA A 185 2.48 -1.19 -5.37
CA ALA A 185 3.84 -1.27 -4.85
C ALA A 185 4.58 0.08 -4.81
N VAL A 186 4.21 1.02 -5.68
CA VAL A 186 4.85 2.34 -5.78
C VAL A 186 3.84 3.45 -5.56
N LEU A 187 2.76 3.48 -6.35
CA LEU A 187 1.79 4.57 -6.32
C LEU A 187 1.08 4.63 -4.96
N PHE A 188 1.16 5.77 -4.28
CA PHE A 188 0.53 5.99 -2.97
C PHE A 188 1.05 5.10 -1.84
N SER A 189 2.19 4.43 -2.04
CA SER A 189 2.75 3.59 -0.99
C SER A 189 3.21 4.40 0.22
N ASN A 190 2.72 4.02 1.40
CA ASN A 190 3.13 4.58 2.68
C ASN A 190 4.47 4.03 3.21
N THR A 191 5.03 3.01 2.54
CA THR A 191 6.11 2.20 3.11
C THR A 191 7.28 1.94 2.17
N LEU A 192 7.17 2.23 0.87
CA LEU A 192 8.26 1.99 -0.09
C LEU A 192 9.53 2.77 0.28
N ALA A 193 9.40 4.06 0.60
CA ALA A 193 10.54 4.88 1.00
C ALA A 193 11.23 4.36 2.28
N LEU A 194 10.47 3.75 3.19
CA LEU A 194 10.98 3.23 4.47
C LEU A 194 11.94 2.06 4.24
N GLU A 195 11.58 1.07 3.40
CA GLU A 195 12.48 -0.04 3.09
C GLU A 195 13.61 0.35 2.13
N ARG A 196 13.30 1.13 1.10
CA ARG A 196 14.23 1.46 0.01
C ARG A 196 15.35 2.38 0.49
N ASP A 197 15.01 3.47 1.19
CA ASP A 197 15.99 4.51 1.56
C ASP A 197 16.45 4.43 3.01
N HIS A 198 15.66 3.80 3.87
CA HIS A 198 15.93 3.76 5.31
C HIS A 198 16.21 2.35 5.83
N GLY A 199 16.21 1.36 4.95
CA GLY A 199 16.62 -0.01 5.25
C GLY A 199 15.65 -0.75 6.17
N TRP A 200 14.41 -0.27 6.31
CA TRP A 200 13.40 -0.94 7.12
C TRP A 200 13.09 -2.32 6.54
N ASN A 201 12.62 -3.21 7.40
CA ASN A 201 11.94 -4.44 7.01
C ASN A 201 10.43 -4.21 7.15
N GLY A 202 9.62 -5.08 6.56
CA GLY A 202 8.18 -4.95 6.78
C GLY A 202 7.34 -6.07 6.20
N LEU A 203 6.06 -5.98 6.51
CA LEU A 203 5.00 -6.88 6.09
C LEU A 203 3.93 -6.09 5.35
N CYS A 204 3.77 -6.35 4.05
CA CYS A 204 2.73 -5.77 3.22
C CYS A 204 1.54 -6.75 3.15
N VAL A 205 0.37 -6.36 3.67
CA VAL A 205 -0.83 -7.19 3.66
C VAL A 205 -1.80 -6.67 2.61
N GLU A 206 -2.06 -7.48 1.58
CA GLU A 206 -2.87 -7.07 0.44
C GLU A 206 -3.75 -8.23 -0.09
N PRO A 207 -5.07 -8.24 0.17
CA PRO A 207 -5.96 -9.32 -0.26
C PRO A 207 -6.30 -9.32 -1.76
N ASN A 208 -6.09 -8.21 -2.48
CA ASN A 208 -6.43 -8.07 -3.88
C ASN A 208 -5.27 -8.52 -4.80
N PRO A 209 -5.43 -9.64 -5.55
CA PRO A 209 -4.37 -10.20 -6.36
C PRO A 209 -3.87 -9.33 -7.50
N GLN A 210 -4.60 -8.27 -7.88
CA GLN A 210 -4.13 -7.34 -8.92
C GLN A 210 -2.83 -6.62 -8.52
N TYR A 211 -2.55 -6.51 -7.23
CA TYR A 211 -1.38 -5.79 -6.71
C TYR A 211 -0.18 -6.69 -6.42
N TRP A 212 -0.38 -8.01 -6.38
CA TRP A 212 0.68 -8.93 -5.95
C TRP A 212 1.89 -8.90 -6.87
N ASP A 213 1.70 -8.80 -8.18
CA ASP A 213 2.80 -8.76 -9.15
C ASP A 213 3.74 -7.57 -8.90
N GLY A 214 3.18 -6.38 -8.69
CA GLY A 214 3.98 -5.21 -8.31
C GLY A 214 4.69 -5.39 -6.96
N LEU A 215 3.97 -5.93 -5.97
CA LEU A 215 4.50 -6.13 -4.62
C LEU A 215 5.63 -7.16 -4.59
N LEU A 216 5.68 -8.14 -5.51
CA LEU A 216 6.77 -9.10 -5.64
C LEU A 216 8.14 -8.44 -5.91
N HIS A 217 8.15 -7.19 -6.35
CA HIS A 217 9.37 -6.40 -6.56
C HIS A 217 9.80 -5.59 -5.33
N ARG A 218 9.06 -5.66 -4.23
CA ARG A 218 9.38 -5.02 -2.95
C ARG A 218 10.19 -5.91 -2.03
N LYS A 219 10.84 -5.28 -1.05
CA LYS A 219 11.63 -5.99 -0.03
C LYS A 219 10.75 -6.60 1.06
N CYS A 220 9.60 -6.00 1.37
CA CYS A 220 8.66 -6.52 2.36
C CYS A 220 8.19 -7.95 2.06
N ASP A 221 7.90 -8.70 3.12
CA ASP A 221 7.13 -9.94 3.01
C ASP A 221 5.69 -9.59 2.60
N ILE A 222 5.07 -10.41 1.76
CA ILE A 222 3.70 -10.17 1.25
C ILE A 222 2.75 -11.19 1.85
N VAL A 223 1.62 -10.73 2.41
CA VAL A 223 0.55 -11.59 2.91
C VAL A 223 -0.77 -11.27 2.22
N ALA A 224 -1.35 -12.27 1.57
CA ALA A 224 -2.67 -12.20 0.97
C ALA A 224 -3.77 -12.53 1.99
N SER A 225 -4.22 -11.56 2.76
CA SER A 225 -5.25 -11.77 3.80
C SER A 225 -6.16 -10.56 3.97
N VAL A 226 -7.46 -10.80 4.19
CA VAL A 226 -8.38 -9.77 4.68
C VAL A 226 -8.31 -9.78 6.21
N VAL A 227 -7.82 -8.70 6.81
CA VAL A 227 -7.69 -8.61 8.27
C VAL A 227 -8.97 -8.03 8.87
N SER A 228 -9.53 -8.70 9.87
CA SER A 228 -10.78 -8.30 10.54
C SER A 228 -10.74 -8.70 12.03
N ASN A 229 -11.89 -8.67 12.71
CA ASN A 229 -12.03 -8.98 14.13
C ASN A 229 -12.00 -10.49 14.44
N GLU A 230 -12.12 -11.37 13.45
CA GLU A 230 -12.14 -12.83 13.62
C GLU A 230 -11.39 -13.56 12.50
N THR A 231 -10.92 -14.77 12.81
CA THR A 231 -10.32 -15.69 11.84
C THR A 231 -11.38 -16.61 11.25
N ASN A 232 -11.28 -16.87 9.95
CA ASN A 232 -12.17 -17.74 9.17
C ASN A 232 -13.62 -17.21 9.00
N GLY A 233 -13.87 -15.94 9.33
CA GLY A 233 -15.10 -15.25 8.94
C GLY A 233 -15.22 -15.19 7.42
N LEU A 234 -16.43 -15.30 6.87
CA LEU A 234 -16.66 -15.22 5.42
C LEU A 234 -17.15 -13.82 5.07
N VAL A 235 -16.44 -13.14 4.17
CA VAL A 235 -16.80 -11.80 3.71
C VAL A 235 -16.89 -11.76 2.19
N GLU A 236 -17.75 -10.89 1.67
CA GLU A 236 -17.71 -10.50 0.25
C GLU A 236 -16.70 -9.36 0.08
N PHE A 237 -15.77 -9.52 -0.87
CA PHE A 237 -14.71 -8.56 -1.14
C PHE A 237 -14.81 -8.07 -2.60
N ASP A 238 -14.86 -6.75 -2.80
CA ASP A 238 -14.90 -6.12 -4.12
C ASP A 238 -13.47 -5.87 -4.63
N LEU A 239 -13.09 -6.59 -5.70
CA LEU A 239 -11.77 -6.48 -6.33
C LEU A 239 -11.73 -5.41 -7.43
N SER A 240 -12.89 -4.90 -7.86
CA SER A 240 -13.03 -4.11 -9.09
C SER A 240 -12.66 -2.64 -8.93
N ARG A 241 -12.57 -2.14 -7.69
CA ARG A 241 -12.50 -0.71 -7.39
C ARG A 241 -11.09 -0.17 -7.26
N GLY A 242 -10.08 -0.94 -7.68
CA GLY A 242 -8.68 -0.51 -7.57
C GLY A 242 -8.34 -0.22 -6.11
N LEU A 243 -7.82 1.00 -5.88
CA LEU A 243 -7.44 1.52 -4.56
C LEU A 243 -8.60 1.54 -3.56
N TYR A 244 -9.85 1.57 -4.02
CA TYR A 244 -11.06 1.63 -3.18
C TYR A 244 -11.76 0.27 -3.06
N GLY A 245 -11.05 -0.82 -3.36
CA GLY A 245 -11.51 -2.19 -3.16
C GLY A 245 -11.51 -2.55 -1.68
N GLY A 246 -12.38 -3.46 -1.25
CA GLY A 246 -12.50 -3.79 0.17
C GLY A 246 -13.68 -4.70 0.49
N VAL A 247 -13.96 -4.86 1.78
CA VAL A 247 -15.09 -5.65 2.27
C VAL A 247 -16.40 -4.91 2.00
N VAL A 248 -17.32 -5.55 1.28
CA VAL A 248 -18.63 -4.99 0.94
C VAL A 248 -19.48 -4.83 2.20
N GLY A 249 -20.20 -3.71 2.31
CA GLY A 249 -21.12 -3.43 3.42
C GLY A 249 -20.50 -2.68 4.60
N LEU A 250 -19.19 -2.38 4.53
CA LEU A 250 -18.55 -1.33 5.33
C LEU A 250 -18.65 0.00 4.56
N ASP A 251 -17.56 0.74 4.36
CA ASP A 251 -17.57 1.96 3.54
C ASP A 251 -17.61 1.65 2.03
N VAL A 252 -17.30 0.41 1.65
CA VAL A 252 -17.44 -0.06 0.27
C VAL A 252 -18.92 -0.28 -0.02
N LYS A 253 -19.53 0.75 -0.62
CA LYS A 253 -20.90 0.67 -1.16
C LYS A 253 -21.03 -0.50 -2.13
N GLU A 254 -22.16 -1.17 -2.06
CA GLU A 254 -22.52 -2.23 -3.00
C GLU A 254 -22.45 -1.70 -4.43
N SER A 255 -21.45 -2.17 -5.18
CA SER A 255 -21.32 -1.83 -6.59
C SER A 255 -22.07 -2.86 -7.44
N GLN A 256 -22.58 -2.44 -8.59
CA GLN A 256 -23.15 -3.35 -9.61
C GLN A 256 -22.05 -4.06 -10.42
N THR A 257 -20.77 -3.90 -10.06
CA THR A 257 -19.68 -4.51 -10.81
C THR A 257 -19.58 -6.00 -10.50
N LYS A 258 -19.08 -6.77 -11.47
CA LYS A 258 -19.14 -8.23 -11.45
C LYS A 258 -17.94 -8.92 -10.76
N MET A 259 -16.91 -8.17 -10.33
CA MET A 259 -15.70 -8.77 -9.75
C MET A 259 -15.72 -8.71 -8.22
N LYS A 260 -16.70 -9.40 -7.63
CA LYS A 260 -16.77 -9.69 -6.20
C LYS A 260 -16.36 -11.13 -5.96
N CYS A 261 -15.75 -11.41 -4.82
CA CYS A 261 -15.41 -12.77 -4.42
C CYS A 261 -15.62 -12.96 -2.93
N HIS A 262 -15.81 -14.22 -2.52
CA HIS A 262 -15.79 -14.56 -1.10
C HIS A 262 -14.34 -14.74 -0.64
N ARG A 263 -13.99 -14.10 0.47
CA ARG A 263 -12.71 -14.25 1.15
C ARG A 263 -12.93 -14.70 2.58
N ARG A 264 -11.98 -15.47 3.11
CA ARG A 264 -11.89 -15.73 4.54
C ARG A 264 -11.09 -14.61 5.19
N THR A 265 -11.54 -14.16 6.37
CA THR A 265 -10.82 -13.19 7.18
C THR A 265 -9.79 -13.88 8.06
N THR A 266 -8.82 -13.08 8.52
CA THR A 266 -7.86 -13.45 9.55
C THR A 266 -7.90 -12.37 10.63
N SER A 267 -7.84 -12.76 11.90
CA SER A 267 -7.60 -11.78 12.97
C SER A 267 -6.17 -11.23 12.91
N PHE A 268 -5.94 -10.04 13.46
CA PHE A 268 -4.60 -9.49 13.56
C PHE A 268 -3.68 -10.38 14.40
N GLN A 269 -4.21 -11.00 15.47
CA GLN A 269 -3.49 -11.97 16.28
C GLN A 269 -3.00 -13.18 15.48
N GLU A 270 -3.86 -13.81 14.66
CA GLU A 270 -3.46 -14.95 13.84
C GLU A 270 -2.50 -14.54 12.72
N LEU A 271 -2.66 -13.34 12.13
CA LEU A 271 -1.71 -12.78 11.19
C LEU A 271 -0.30 -12.69 11.81
N LEU A 272 -0.18 -12.12 13.00
CA LEU A 272 1.11 -11.97 13.68
C LEU A 272 1.71 -13.32 14.12
N ARG A 273 0.86 -14.26 14.57
CA ARG A 273 1.29 -15.62 14.92
C ARG A 273 1.90 -16.35 13.72
N ALA A 274 1.30 -16.21 12.54
CA ALA A 274 1.76 -16.88 11.33
C ALA A 274 3.04 -16.24 10.74
N ASN A 275 3.32 -14.99 11.07
CA ASN A 275 4.46 -14.22 10.54
C ASN A 275 5.47 -13.95 11.66
N THR A 276 6.20 -14.98 12.07
CA THR A 276 7.12 -14.95 13.24
C THR A 276 8.29 -13.98 13.10
N ASN A 277 8.56 -13.48 11.89
CA ASN A 277 9.59 -12.46 11.64
C ASN A 277 9.16 -11.06 12.09
N VAL A 278 7.87 -10.85 12.40
CA VAL A 278 7.37 -9.57 12.90
C VAL A 278 7.82 -9.40 14.36
N PRO A 279 8.59 -8.34 14.70
CA PRO A 279 9.04 -8.10 16.06
C PRO A 279 7.87 -7.75 17.00
N LYS A 280 8.01 -8.07 18.29
CA LYS A 280 7.02 -7.69 19.31
C LYS A 280 6.84 -6.17 19.43
N THR A 281 7.88 -5.39 19.14
CA THR A 281 7.77 -3.93 18.95
C THR A 281 7.83 -3.62 17.46
N ILE A 282 6.67 -3.29 16.90
CA ILE A 282 6.52 -2.82 15.52
C ILE A 282 6.79 -1.31 15.53
N ASP A 283 7.62 -0.82 14.63
CA ASP A 283 7.95 0.61 14.60
C ASP A 283 6.80 1.40 13.95
N TYR A 284 6.25 0.92 12.84
CA TYR A 284 5.19 1.63 12.12
C TYR A 284 4.04 0.71 11.66
N LEU A 285 2.80 1.18 11.77
CA LEU A 285 1.63 0.57 11.14
C LEU A 285 0.90 1.60 10.27
N SER A 286 0.85 1.33 8.97
CA SER A 286 -0.06 1.99 8.03
C SER A 286 -1.37 1.21 8.02
N LEU A 287 -2.48 1.87 8.38
CA LEU A 287 -3.81 1.27 8.52
C LEU A 287 -4.83 2.05 7.68
N ASP A 288 -5.13 1.53 6.50
CA ASP A 288 -6.05 2.11 5.52
C ASP A 288 -6.88 1.00 4.88
N VAL A 289 -7.89 0.50 5.59
CA VAL A 289 -8.66 -0.70 5.19
C VAL A 289 -10.09 -0.36 4.79
N GLU A 290 -10.27 0.87 4.27
CA GLU A 290 -11.54 1.37 3.73
C GLU A 290 -12.73 1.17 4.69
N GLY A 291 -12.56 1.61 5.95
CA GLY A 291 -13.62 1.64 6.97
C GLY A 291 -13.63 0.43 7.92
N ALA A 292 -12.71 -0.53 7.75
CA ALA A 292 -12.59 -1.72 8.60
C ALA A 292 -11.61 -1.55 9.78
N GLU A 293 -11.11 -0.34 10.04
CA GLU A 293 -9.96 -0.09 10.93
C GLU A 293 -10.24 -0.56 12.36
N TYR A 294 -11.45 -0.29 12.88
CA TYR A 294 -11.85 -0.77 14.21
C TYR A 294 -11.92 -2.29 14.27
N LEU A 295 -12.46 -2.95 13.25
CA LEU A 295 -12.59 -4.41 13.23
C LEU A 295 -11.23 -5.07 13.25
N ALA A 296 -10.30 -4.60 12.41
CA ALA A 296 -8.92 -5.08 12.40
C ALA A 296 -8.25 -4.89 13.77
N MET A 297 -8.31 -3.68 14.33
CA MET A 297 -7.61 -3.34 15.58
C MET A 297 -8.25 -3.92 16.84
N ASN A 298 -9.54 -4.22 16.84
CA ASN A 298 -10.22 -4.86 17.97
C ASN A 298 -9.69 -6.28 18.25
N SER A 299 -9.02 -6.91 17.27
CA SER A 299 -8.34 -8.20 17.44
C SER A 299 -6.81 -8.08 17.59
N PHE A 300 -6.29 -6.85 17.71
CA PHE A 300 -4.86 -6.64 17.87
C PHE A 300 -4.40 -7.08 19.29
N PRO A 301 -3.37 -7.94 19.40
CA PRO A 301 -2.91 -8.46 20.70
C PRO A 301 -2.01 -7.45 21.44
N PHE A 302 -2.62 -6.38 21.97
CA PHE A 302 -1.89 -5.28 22.65
C PHE A 302 -1.08 -5.70 23.88
N ASP A 303 -1.39 -6.85 24.49
CA ASP A 303 -0.62 -7.40 25.62
C ASP A 303 0.68 -8.09 25.17
N GLU A 304 0.80 -8.44 23.89
CA GLU A 304 1.96 -9.12 23.32
C GLU A 304 2.77 -8.23 22.37
N TYR A 305 2.09 -7.35 21.63
CA TYR A 305 2.70 -6.49 20.63
C TYR A 305 2.44 -5.02 20.93
N THR A 306 3.40 -4.19 20.57
CA THR A 306 3.27 -2.73 20.62
C THR A 306 3.69 -2.16 19.28
N VAL A 307 2.83 -1.32 18.70
CA VAL A 307 3.22 -0.44 17.59
C VAL A 307 3.70 0.89 18.15
N SER A 308 4.80 1.44 17.65
CA SER A 308 5.32 2.74 18.14
C SER A 308 4.55 3.92 17.53
N VAL A 309 4.29 3.88 16.23
CA VAL A 309 3.61 4.92 15.46
C VAL A 309 2.60 4.28 14.51
N MET A 310 1.37 4.81 14.45
CA MET A 310 0.34 4.37 13.50
C MET A 310 -0.16 5.56 12.69
N THR A 311 -0.40 5.39 11.39
CA THR A 311 -1.30 6.27 10.63
C THR A 311 -2.58 5.51 10.32
N ILE A 312 -3.72 6.09 10.66
CA ILE A 312 -5.03 5.46 10.51
C ILE A 312 -5.90 6.37 9.65
N GLU A 313 -6.38 5.88 8.51
CA GLU A 313 -7.17 6.68 7.56
C GLU A 313 -8.49 7.16 8.19
N ARG A 314 -9.27 6.24 8.79
CA ARG A 314 -10.63 6.53 9.30
C ARG A 314 -10.87 6.02 10.73
N PRO A 315 -10.18 6.56 11.75
CA PRO A 315 -10.36 6.10 13.11
C PRO A 315 -11.74 6.48 13.68
N SER A 316 -12.61 5.50 13.87
CA SER A 316 -13.88 5.67 14.58
C SER A 316 -13.67 6.09 16.04
N LYS A 317 -14.69 6.69 16.67
CA LYS A 317 -14.63 7.05 18.10
C LYS A 317 -14.29 5.83 19.00
N SER A 318 -14.82 4.66 18.66
CA SER A 318 -14.52 3.41 19.37
C SER A 318 -13.06 3.00 19.20
N LEU A 319 -12.50 3.15 17.99
CA LEU A 319 -11.08 2.88 17.77
C LEU A 319 -10.18 3.83 18.55
N LYS A 320 -10.48 5.14 18.54
CA LYS A 320 -9.73 6.11 19.33
C LYS A 320 -9.75 5.77 20.82
N THR A 321 -10.91 5.37 21.34
CA THR A 321 -11.07 4.94 22.74
C THR A 321 -10.24 3.70 23.05
N LEU A 322 -10.30 2.68 22.18
CA LEU A 322 -9.49 1.46 22.29
C LEU A 322 -7.99 1.80 22.34
N LEU A 323 -7.51 2.60 21.39
CA LEU A 323 -6.13 3.04 21.31
C LEU A 323 -5.69 3.81 22.56
N SER A 324 -6.51 4.74 23.05
CA SER A 324 -6.21 5.48 24.28
C SER A 324 -6.10 4.57 25.52
N HIS A 325 -6.96 3.56 25.65
CA HIS A 325 -6.85 2.57 26.74
C HIS A 325 -5.52 1.79 26.69
N HIS A 326 -4.97 1.58 25.49
CA HIS A 326 -3.68 0.92 25.29
C HIS A 326 -2.49 1.90 25.20
N GLY A 327 -2.66 3.16 25.61
CA GLY A 327 -1.55 4.12 25.76
C GLY A 327 -1.11 4.81 24.47
N TYR A 328 -1.99 4.88 23.47
CA TYR A 328 -1.78 5.63 22.24
C TYR A 328 -2.46 7.00 22.29
N PHE A 329 -1.77 8.01 21.78
CA PHE A 329 -2.27 9.38 21.72
C PHE A 329 -2.28 9.88 20.28
N TYR A 330 -3.37 10.57 19.93
CA TYR A 330 -3.45 11.34 18.69
C TYR A 330 -2.41 12.46 18.71
N LYS A 331 -1.69 12.63 17.60
CA LYS A 331 -0.69 13.71 17.43
C LYS A 331 -1.06 14.69 16.35
N HIS A 332 -1.52 14.21 15.19
CA HIS A 332 -1.80 15.07 14.05
C HIS A 332 -2.71 14.38 13.04
N ASP A 333 -3.30 15.17 12.15
CA ASP A 333 -4.08 14.69 11.00
C ASP A 333 -3.40 15.16 9.70
N TYR A 334 -2.93 14.19 8.91
CA TYR A 334 -2.39 14.40 7.58
C TYR A 334 -3.26 13.67 6.54
N HIS A 335 -4.59 13.83 6.62
CA HIS A 335 -5.61 13.02 5.93
C HIS A 335 -5.72 11.57 6.40
N ALA A 336 -4.70 11.06 7.08
CA ALA A 336 -4.78 9.97 8.03
C ALA A 336 -4.33 10.49 9.40
N GLU A 337 -4.99 10.04 10.45
CA GLU A 337 -4.66 10.43 11.81
C GLU A 337 -3.44 9.67 12.32
N LEU A 338 -2.45 10.40 12.82
CA LEU A 338 -1.22 9.88 13.39
C LEU A 338 -1.41 9.61 14.89
N PHE A 339 -1.18 8.38 15.32
CA PHE A 339 -1.17 7.96 16.71
C PHE A 339 0.22 7.50 17.13
N VAL A 340 0.62 7.85 18.34
CA VAL A 340 1.93 7.49 18.89
C VAL A 340 1.75 6.83 20.26
N HIS A 341 2.45 5.73 20.49
CA HIS A 341 2.45 5.07 21.79
C HIS A 341 3.28 5.85 22.81
N LYS A 342 2.83 5.89 24.07
CA LYS A 342 3.48 6.62 25.17
C LYS A 342 4.98 6.36 25.32
N THR A 343 5.43 5.12 25.06
CA THR A 343 6.85 4.74 25.19
C THR A 343 7.73 5.23 24.05
N PHE A 344 7.15 5.54 22.89
CA PHE A 344 7.85 6.21 21.80
C PHE A 344 7.83 7.72 22.01
N ASP A 345 6.68 8.27 22.43
CA ASP A 345 6.52 9.70 22.69
C ASP A 345 7.51 10.21 23.75
N SER A 346 7.70 9.45 24.84
CA SER A 346 8.65 9.80 25.89
C SER A 346 10.11 9.88 25.42
N LYS A 347 10.44 9.28 24.27
CA LYS A 347 11.80 9.29 23.69
C LYS A 347 12.03 10.45 22.74
N GLN A 348 10.99 11.14 22.30
CA GLN A 348 11.15 12.37 21.53
C GLN A 348 11.62 13.47 22.49
N THR A 349 12.94 13.58 22.68
CA THR A 349 13.53 14.68 23.43
C THR A 349 13.09 16.00 22.81
N ALA A 350 12.41 16.85 23.59
CA ALA A 350 11.97 18.22 23.28
C ALA A 350 12.31 18.66 21.85
N VAL A 351 11.55 18.14 20.87
CA VAL A 351 11.59 18.69 19.51
C VAL A 351 11.30 20.18 19.69
N PRO A 352 12.13 21.09 19.16
CA PRO A 352 11.82 22.51 19.22
C PRO A 352 10.39 22.65 18.72
N ARG A 353 9.50 23.23 19.53
CA ARG A 353 8.06 23.43 19.28
C ARG A 353 7.76 24.32 18.05
N GLY A 354 8.67 24.39 17.08
CA GLY A 354 8.66 25.32 15.96
C GLY A 354 8.81 24.71 14.56
N ARG A 355 8.76 23.38 14.39
CA ARG A 355 8.62 22.78 13.03
C ARG A 355 7.36 21.96 12.79
N TYR A 356 6.80 21.38 13.84
CA TYR A 356 5.52 20.68 13.81
C TYR A 356 4.86 20.93 15.17
N ASP A 357 4.02 21.96 15.27
CA ASP A 357 3.31 22.27 16.52
C ASP A 357 2.19 21.24 16.71
N PHE A 358 2.49 20.19 17.47
CA PHE A 358 1.55 19.14 17.87
C PHE A 358 0.72 19.68 19.05
N GLN A 359 -0.37 20.39 18.76
CA GLN A 359 -1.26 20.89 19.80
C GLN A 359 -2.05 19.72 20.42
N ASP A 360 -1.87 19.56 21.73
CA ASP A 360 -2.63 18.67 22.60
C ASP A 360 -4.12 19.11 22.63
N PRO A 361 -5.07 18.26 22.18
CA PRO A 361 -6.49 18.60 22.19
C PRO A 361 -7.10 18.72 23.60
N ASN A 362 -6.36 18.40 24.67
CA ASN A 362 -6.80 18.60 26.06
C ASN A 362 -6.28 19.89 26.71
N ARG A 363 -5.57 20.75 25.98
CA ARG A 363 -5.14 22.05 26.50
C ARG A 363 -6.28 23.07 26.39
N VAL A 364 -7.14 23.07 27.41
CA VAL A 364 -8.10 24.15 27.67
C VAL A 364 -7.30 25.39 28.06
N GLU A 365 -7.35 26.43 27.23
CA GLU A 365 -7.19 27.83 27.65
C GLU A 365 -8.52 28.57 27.44
#